data_AF-A0A9W3JUX7-F1
#
_entry.id   AF-A0A9W3JUX7-F1
#
_cell.length_a   1.000
_cell.length_b   1.000
_cell.length_c   1.000
_cell.angle_alpha   90.00
_cell.angle_beta   90.00
_cell.angle_gamma   90.00
#
_symmetry.space_group_name_H-M   'P 1'
#
loop_
_entity.id
_entity.type
_entity.pdbx_description
1 polymer ?
#
loop_
_entity_poly.entity_id
_entity_poly.type
_entity_poly.pdbx_seq_one_letter_code
_entity_poly.pdbx_strand_id
1 'polypeptide(L)'
;MTETKGFKQSVYDELKVEIENSLTKVIGFSDAGTVVDIASNKSELGSLLKNSNVKGVVADYTQHGSVGFVFKTKRSVVSTNLSPVPELIDFVVEDIKNTISSYSEFEKAVVSSNRFNHRLVEVFQGKPHIEFELKSTYIMGDDETFPLFKFLYVYVGNLAFCITESQISLMTECGNFIVHSSKHDVEASFIFPFLAKHLKVDESEIKKVFIG
;
A
#
# COMPACT_ATOMS: atom_id res chain seq x y z
N MET A 1 17.29 -1.50 39.30
CA MET A 1 15.97 -1.04 38.82
C MET A 1 16.04 -0.99 37.30
N THR A 2 15.45 -1.97 36.62
CA THR A 2 15.34 -1.94 35.15
C THR A 2 14.21 -0.98 34.79
N GLU A 3 14.54 0.12 34.10
CA GLU A 3 13.53 1.01 33.52
C GLU A 3 12.55 0.18 32.68
N THR A 4 11.26 0.34 32.97
CA THR A 4 10.21 -0.32 32.20
C THR A 4 10.21 0.30 30.80
N LYS A 5 10.84 -0.39 29.83
CA LYS A 5 10.90 0.07 28.44
C LYS A 5 9.49 0.40 27.93
N GLY A 6 9.32 1.57 27.34
CA GLY A 6 8.05 1.96 26.71
C GLY A 6 7.73 1.05 25.51
N PHE A 7 6.44 0.80 25.25
CA PHE A 7 6.02 -0.13 24.18
C PHE A 7 6.65 0.19 22.81
N LYS A 8 6.67 1.46 22.40
CA LYS A 8 7.34 1.89 21.15
C LYS A 8 8.84 1.59 21.13
N GLN A 9 9.52 1.63 22.28
CA GLN A 9 10.94 1.27 22.37
C GLN A 9 11.14 -0.23 22.18
N SER A 10 10.25 -1.07 22.74
CA SER A 10 10.26 -2.51 22.48
C SER A 10 10.02 -2.83 21.00
N VAL A 11 9.04 -2.16 20.37
CA VAL A 11 8.77 -2.30 18.93
C VAL A 11 9.98 -1.87 18.09
N TYR A 12 10.63 -0.76 18.44
CA TYR A 12 11.88 -0.35 17.79
C TYR A 12 12.96 -1.40 17.93
N ASP A 13 13.16 -1.92 19.14
CA ASP A 13 14.21 -2.91 19.43
C ASP A 13 14.02 -4.21 18.67
N GLU A 14 12.77 -4.62 18.44
CA GLU A 14 12.41 -5.78 17.64
C GLU A 14 12.60 -5.51 16.13
N LEU A 15 11.92 -4.50 15.59
CA LEU A 15 11.92 -4.25 14.15
C LEU A 15 13.25 -3.73 13.61
N LYS A 16 14.10 -3.09 14.42
CA LYS A 16 15.42 -2.64 13.97
C LYS A 16 16.32 -3.80 13.54
N VAL A 17 16.11 -5.00 14.11
CA VAL A 17 16.88 -6.21 13.79
C VAL A 17 16.41 -6.77 12.45
N GLU A 18 15.10 -6.80 12.21
CA GLU A 18 14.51 -7.20 10.93
C GLU A 18 15.00 -6.29 9.79
N ILE A 19 14.86 -4.97 9.94
CA ILE A 19 15.25 -4.02 8.87
C ILE A 19 16.73 -4.17 8.49
N GLU A 20 17.62 -4.46 9.44
CA GLU A 20 19.05 -4.62 9.16
C GLU A 20 19.41 -5.92 8.45
N ASN A 21 18.72 -7.01 8.78
CA ASN A 21 19.14 -8.35 8.38
C ASN A 21 18.37 -8.91 7.18
N SER A 22 17.14 -8.45 6.93
CA SER A 22 16.24 -9.06 5.93
C SER A 22 15.74 -8.10 4.86
N LEU A 23 16.29 -6.88 4.76
CA LEU A 23 15.77 -5.81 3.87
C LEU A 23 14.27 -5.53 4.08
N THR A 24 13.73 -5.94 5.23
CA THR A 24 12.35 -5.72 5.62
C THR A 24 12.11 -4.22 5.74
N LYS A 25 11.05 -3.74 5.10
CA LYS A 25 10.54 -2.40 5.30
C LYS A 25 9.34 -2.44 6.24
N VAL A 26 9.20 -1.39 7.05
CA VAL A 26 8.15 -1.25 8.06
C VAL A 26 7.19 -0.15 7.64
N ILE A 27 5.92 -0.48 7.52
CA ILE A 27 4.86 0.43 7.11
C ILE A 27 4.23 1.03 8.37
N GLY A 28 4.25 2.36 8.49
CA GLY A 28 3.51 3.05 9.54
C GLY A 28 2.14 3.47 9.05
N PHE A 29 1.11 3.24 9.86
CA PHE A 29 -0.28 3.51 9.49
C PHE A 29 -1.03 4.38 10.51
N SER A 30 -2.04 5.09 10.03
CA SER A 30 -2.96 5.94 10.82
C SER A 30 -4.13 5.12 11.41
N ASP A 31 -5.00 5.73 12.22
CA ASP A 31 -6.20 5.06 12.75
C ASP A 31 -7.15 4.59 11.63
N ALA A 32 -7.10 5.22 10.46
CA ALA A 32 -7.92 4.86 9.29
C ALA A 32 -7.28 3.76 8.42
N GLY A 33 -6.12 3.23 8.81
CA GLY A 33 -5.37 2.28 7.98
C GLY A 33 -4.67 2.92 6.78
N THR A 34 -4.55 4.26 6.75
CA THR A 34 -3.78 4.97 5.72
C THR A 34 -2.29 4.87 6.02
N VAL A 35 -1.47 4.63 5.00
CA VAL A 35 -0.02 4.65 5.08
C VAL A 35 0.45 6.08 5.34
N VAL A 36 1.22 6.26 6.41
CA VAL A 36 1.81 7.55 6.77
C VAL A 36 3.20 7.66 6.15
N ASP A 37 4.03 6.62 6.30
CA ASP A 37 5.38 6.52 5.72
C ASP A 37 5.89 5.07 5.85
N ILE A 38 6.98 4.73 5.17
CA ILE A 38 7.65 3.44 5.24
C ILE A 38 9.11 3.63 5.64
N ALA A 39 9.51 2.94 6.71
CA ALA A 39 10.91 2.88 7.14
C ALA A 39 11.65 1.72 6.46
N SER A 40 12.79 2.03 5.85
CA SER A 40 13.69 1.07 5.20
C SER A 40 15.05 0.96 5.89
N ASN A 41 15.27 1.74 6.95
CA ASN A 41 16.47 1.66 7.79
C ASN A 41 16.15 2.07 9.24
N LYS A 42 17.10 1.86 10.16
CA LYS A 42 16.96 2.18 11.59
C LYS A 42 16.59 3.64 11.87
N SER A 43 17.20 4.57 11.15
CA SER A 43 16.98 6.01 11.35
C SER A 43 15.55 6.39 10.96
N GLU A 44 15.10 5.89 9.81
CA GLU A 44 13.72 6.06 9.35
C GLU A 44 12.72 5.39 10.32
N LEU A 45 13.02 4.20 10.84
CA LEU A 45 12.15 3.55 11.83
C LEU A 45 12.03 4.39 13.10
N GLY A 46 13.14 4.94 13.59
CA GLY A 46 13.13 5.84 14.75
C GLY A 46 12.27 7.09 14.50
N SER A 47 12.34 7.67 13.31
CA SER A 47 11.52 8.83 12.90
C SER A 47 10.03 8.45 12.77
N LEU A 48 9.75 7.31 12.13
CA LEU A 48 8.40 6.77 11.93
C LEU A 48 7.69 6.54 13.27
N LEU A 49 8.37 5.93 14.25
CA LEU A 49 7.79 5.65 15.56
C LEU A 49 7.56 6.92 16.40
N LYS A 50 8.29 8.00 16.13
CA LYS A 50 8.11 9.30 16.80
C LYS A 50 6.99 10.14 16.17
N ASN A 51 6.60 9.85 14.92
CA ASN A 51 5.52 10.55 14.24
C ASN A 51 4.18 10.34 14.96
N SER A 52 3.51 11.43 15.31
CA SER A 52 2.23 11.42 16.05
C SER A 52 1.05 10.90 15.22
N ASN A 53 1.15 10.96 13.89
CA ASN A 53 0.15 10.44 12.96
C ASN A 53 0.24 8.91 12.80
N VAL A 54 1.35 8.29 13.18
CA VAL A 54 1.52 6.84 13.17
C VAL A 54 0.91 6.23 14.43
N LYS A 55 -0.12 5.41 14.24
CA LYS A 55 -0.92 4.76 15.28
C LYS A 55 -0.57 3.29 15.45
N GLY A 56 0.04 2.71 14.42
CA GLY A 56 0.67 1.41 14.48
C GLY A 56 1.68 1.23 13.35
N VAL A 57 2.36 0.10 13.39
CA VAL A 57 3.28 -0.32 12.34
C VAL A 57 3.06 -1.78 11.97
N VAL A 58 3.33 -2.13 10.73
CA VAL A 58 3.30 -3.49 10.23
C VAL A 58 4.59 -3.77 9.45
N ALA A 59 5.09 -4.99 9.58
CA ALA A 59 6.25 -5.45 8.83
C ALA A 59 5.94 -6.84 8.31
N ASP A 60 6.07 -7.03 7.00
CA ASP A 60 5.84 -8.32 6.37
C ASP A 60 7.16 -9.04 6.09
N TYR A 61 7.09 -10.37 5.99
CA TYR A 61 8.25 -11.24 5.80
C TYR A 61 9.33 -11.07 6.88
N THR A 62 8.92 -10.93 8.15
CA THR A 62 9.85 -11.02 9.29
C THR A 62 10.16 -12.47 9.63
N GLN A 63 11.09 -12.70 10.56
CA GLN A 63 11.35 -14.05 11.10
C GLN A 63 10.10 -14.74 11.73
N HIS A 64 9.05 -13.97 12.03
CA HIS A 64 7.79 -14.44 12.60
C HIS A 64 6.61 -14.37 11.61
N GLY A 65 6.86 -14.13 10.32
CA GLY A 65 5.82 -13.86 9.32
C GLY A 65 5.45 -12.38 9.28
N SER A 66 4.16 -12.07 9.14
CA SER A 66 3.66 -10.70 9.18
C SER A 66 3.41 -10.26 10.62
N VAL A 67 4.09 -9.23 11.10
CA VAL A 67 3.91 -8.70 12.46
C VAL A 67 3.29 -7.32 12.43
N GLY A 68 2.38 -7.07 13.38
CA GLY A 68 1.67 -5.81 13.49
C GLY A 68 1.62 -5.31 14.93
N PHE A 69 1.77 -4.00 15.11
CA PHE A 69 1.79 -3.36 16.42
C PHE A 69 0.86 -2.16 16.44
N VAL A 70 -0.05 -2.11 17.43
CA VAL A 70 -0.98 -0.99 17.65
C VAL A 70 -0.60 -0.26 18.93
N PHE A 71 -0.18 0.99 18.80
CA PHE A 71 0.46 1.72 19.91
C PHE A 71 -0.52 2.13 21.01
N LYS A 72 -1.75 2.52 20.64
CA LYS A 72 -2.77 2.97 21.60
C LYS A 72 -3.14 1.86 22.58
N THR A 73 -3.33 0.65 22.07
CA THR A 73 -3.72 -0.54 22.86
C THR A 73 -2.53 -1.36 23.34
N LYS A 74 -1.30 -1.00 22.94
CA LYS A 74 -0.07 -1.78 23.18
C LYS A 74 -0.23 -3.25 22.73
N ARG A 75 -0.96 -3.46 21.63
CA ARG A 75 -1.26 -4.78 21.10
C ARG A 75 -0.20 -5.14 20.05
N SER A 76 0.31 -6.37 20.13
CA SER A 76 1.12 -6.99 19.08
C SER A 76 0.34 -8.15 18.48
N VAL A 77 0.46 -8.38 17.19
CA VAL A 77 -0.19 -9.50 16.48
C VAL A 77 0.77 -10.11 15.47
N VAL A 78 0.48 -11.36 15.11
CA VAL A 78 1.13 -12.09 14.02
C VAL A 78 0.03 -12.55 13.06
N SER A 79 0.19 -12.26 11.77
CA SER A 79 -0.69 -12.66 10.66
C SER A 79 -2.18 -12.48 10.99
N THR A 80 -2.51 -11.40 11.70
CA THR A 80 -3.88 -11.07 12.12
C THR A 80 -4.22 -9.71 11.53
N ASN A 81 -5.39 -9.62 10.88
CA ASN A 81 -5.83 -8.37 10.26
C ASN A 81 -5.93 -7.23 11.30
N LEU A 82 -5.19 -6.15 11.04
CA LEU A 82 -5.22 -4.89 11.77
C LEU A 82 -5.87 -3.77 10.96
N SER A 83 -5.99 -3.95 9.65
CA SER A 83 -6.54 -2.93 8.78
C SER A 83 -8.06 -2.88 8.88
N PRO A 84 -8.66 -1.66 8.93
CA PRO A 84 -10.10 -1.51 8.76
C PRO A 84 -10.55 -1.72 7.30
N VAL A 85 -9.61 -1.84 6.37
CA VAL A 85 -9.88 -1.99 4.93
C VAL A 85 -10.14 -3.46 4.64
N PRO A 86 -11.34 -3.82 4.13
CA PRO A 86 -11.69 -5.19 3.77
C PRO A 86 -10.94 -5.63 2.50
N GLU A 87 -11.48 -6.62 1.79
CA GLU A 87 -10.94 -7.08 0.51
C GLU A 87 -10.73 -5.93 -0.48
N LEU A 88 -9.54 -5.87 -1.10
CA LEU A 88 -9.11 -4.74 -1.93
C LEU A 88 -10.00 -4.53 -3.16
N ILE A 89 -10.39 -5.61 -3.81
CA ILE A 89 -11.16 -5.58 -5.05
C ILE A 89 -12.52 -4.94 -4.80
N ASP A 90 -13.23 -5.45 -3.80
CA ASP A 90 -14.54 -4.93 -3.42
C ASP A 90 -14.45 -3.47 -3.01
N PHE A 91 -13.45 -3.11 -2.21
CA PHE A 91 -13.26 -1.72 -1.79
C PHE A 91 -13.03 -0.78 -2.98
N VAL A 92 -12.20 -1.15 -3.97
CA VAL A 92 -11.99 -0.34 -5.19
C VAL A 92 -13.26 -0.23 -6.03
N VAL A 93 -13.96 -1.35 -6.24
CA VAL A 93 -15.17 -1.39 -7.07
C VAL A 93 -16.28 -0.58 -6.43
N GLU A 94 -16.47 -0.70 -5.12
CA GLU A 94 -17.39 0.14 -4.34
C GLU A 94 -17.03 1.61 -4.46
N ASP A 95 -15.74 1.96 -4.40
CA ASP A 95 -15.28 3.34 -4.50
C ASP A 95 -15.68 3.96 -5.85
N ILE A 96 -15.43 3.24 -6.94
CA ILE A 96 -15.79 3.68 -8.29
C ILE A 96 -17.32 3.76 -8.44
N LYS A 97 -18.07 2.75 -7.97
CA LYS A 97 -19.55 2.71 -8.04
C LYS A 97 -20.21 3.83 -7.24
N ASN A 98 -19.66 4.21 -6.10
CA ASN A 98 -20.20 5.30 -5.28
C ASN A 98 -19.95 6.68 -5.90
N THR A 99 -18.94 6.79 -6.77
CA THR A 99 -18.57 8.05 -7.43
C THR A 99 -19.30 8.24 -8.76
N ILE A 100 -19.73 7.15 -9.39
CA ILE A 100 -20.23 7.15 -10.76
C ILE A 100 -21.67 6.63 -10.82
N SER A 101 -22.56 7.45 -11.39
CA SER A 101 -24.00 7.18 -11.39
C SER A 101 -24.53 6.48 -12.66
N SER A 102 -23.70 6.34 -13.71
CA SER A 102 -24.13 5.74 -14.98
C SER A 102 -23.21 4.61 -15.45
N TYR A 103 -23.79 3.62 -16.15
CA TYR A 103 -23.06 2.48 -16.71
C TYR A 103 -21.94 2.91 -17.66
N SER A 104 -22.19 3.88 -18.54
CA SER A 104 -21.20 4.35 -19.52
C SER A 104 -20.02 5.06 -18.86
N GLU A 105 -20.25 5.83 -17.80
CA GLU A 105 -19.17 6.46 -17.04
C GLU A 105 -18.37 5.39 -16.26
N PHE A 106 -19.04 4.37 -15.75
CA PHE A 106 -18.39 3.27 -15.02
C PHE A 106 -17.48 2.48 -15.95
N GLU A 107 -17.96 2.16 -17.15
CA GLU A 107 -17.17 1.54 -18.22
C GLU A 107 -15.94 2.39 -18.58
N LYS A 108 -16.11 3.72 -18.74
CA LYS A 108 -15.00 4.64 -19.02
C LYS A 108 -13.97 4.66 -17.90
N ALA A 109 -14.40 4.66 -16.63
CA ALA A 109 -13.49 4.62 -15.49
C ALA A 109 -12.69 3.31 -15.44
N VAL A 110 -13.32 2.18 -15.74
CA VAL A 110 -12.65 0.88 -15.85
C VAL A 110 -11.62 0.87 -16.97
N VAL A 111 -11.97 1.38 -18.15
CA VAL A 111 -11.04 1.49 -19.28
C VAL A 111 -9.89 2.45 -18.95
N SER A 112 -10.15 3.56 -18.27
CA SER A 112 -9.13 4.51 -17.81
C SER A 112 -8.15 3.85 -16.84
N SER A 113 -8.67 3.17 -15.81
CA SER A 113 -7.86 2.45 -14.83
C SER A 113 -6.99 1.37 -15.47
N ASN A 114 -7.53 0.65 -16.45
CA ASN A 114 -6.78 -0.33 -17.22
C ASN A 114 -5.62 0.29 -18.01
N ARG A 115 -5.81 1.49 -18.60
CA ARG A 115 -4.74 2.23 -19.29
C ARG A 115 -3.69 2.76 -18.32
N PHE A 116 -4.11 3.25 -17.16
CA PHE A 116 -3.20 3.65 -16.08
C PHE A 116 -2.28 2.50 -15.67
N ASN A 117 -2.83 1.31 -15.42
CA ASN A 117 -2.04 0.13 -15.07
C ASN A 117 -1.07 -0.30 -16.18
N HIS A 118 -1.48 -0.22 -17.45
CA HIS A 118 -0.57 -0.49 -18.57
C HIS A 118 0.59 0.49 -18.66
N ARG A 119 0.36 1.78 -18.44
CA ARG A 119 1.44 2.79 -18.40
C ARG A 119 2.42 2.53 -17.25
N LEU A 120 1.95 2.07 -16.09
CA LEU A 120 2.84 1.64 -15.00
C LEU A 120 3.68 0.43 -15.39
N VAL A 121 3.08 -0.57 -16.05
CA VAL A 121 3.81 -1.74 -16.56
C VAL A 121 4.94 -1.31 -17.50
N GLU A 122 4.68 -0.37 -18.42
CA GLU A 122 5.72 0.19 -19.31
C GLU A 122 6.86 0.85 -18.52
N VAL A 123 6.56 1.59 -17.45
CA VAL A 123 7.59 2.18 -16.58
C VAL A 123 8.43 1.12 -15.86
N PHE A 124 7.81 0.00 -15.47
CA PHE A 124 8.50 -1.09 -14.77
C PHE A 124 9.25 -2.03 -15.71
N GLN A 125 8.95 -2.03 -17.01
CA GLN A 125 9.70 -2.79 -17.99
C GLN A 125 11.18 -2.37 -17.97
N GLY A 126 12.07 -3.36 -17.80
CA GLY A 126 13.51 -3.13 -17.70
C GLY A 126 14.02 -2.73 -16.31
N LYS A 127 13.17 -2.73 -15.28
CA LYS A 127 13.58 -2.54 -13.87
C LYS A 127 13.61 -3.88 -13.13
N PRO A 128 14.76 -4.61 -13.10
CA PRO A 128 14.82 -6.00 -12.63
C PRO A 128 14.56 -6.19 -11.13
N HIS A 129 14.56 -5.11 -10.35
CA HIS A 129 14.21 -5.14 -8.92
C HIS A 129 12.71 -5.01 -8.65
N ILE A 130 11.90 -4.86 -9.71
CA ILE A 130 10.44 -4.75 -9.64
C ILE A 130 9.86 -5.99 -10.31
N GLU A 131 9.17 -6.81 -9.53
CA GLU A 131 8.31 -7.85 -10.06
C GLU A 131 6.87 -7.31 -10.10
N PHE A 132 6.10 -7.70 -11.10
CA PHE A 132 4.71 -7.26 -11.20
C PHE A 132 3.81 -8.29 -11.88
N GLU A 133 2.53 -8.27 -11.53
CA GLU A 133 1.51 -9.14 -12.09
C GLU A 133 0.25 -8.32 -12.40
N LEU A 134 -0.21 -8.37 -13.65
CA LEU A 134 -1.46 -7.72 -14.06
C LEU A 134 -2.59 -8.76 -14.06
N LYS A 135 -3.48 -8.70 -13.07
CA LYS A 135 -4.65 -9.58 -12.98
C LYS A 135 -5.89 -8.89 -13.55
N SER A 136 -6.80 -9.70 -14.10
CA SER A 136 -8.09 -9.24 -14.62
C SER A 136 -9.22 -9.95 -13.88
N THR A 137 -10.33 -9.25 -13.61
CA THR A 137 -11.53 -9.82 -12.98
C THR A 137 -12.81 -9.26 -13.61
N TYR A 138 -13.91 -10.00 -13.42
CA TYR A 138 -15.26 -9.54 -13.73
C TYR A 138 -15.83 -8.74 -12.56
N ILE A 139 -16.38 -7.56 -12.84
CA ILE A 139 -16.95 -6.65 -11.82
C ILE A 139 -18.44 -6.35 -12.06
N MET A 140 -18.98 -6.82 -13.18
CA MET A 140 -20.38 -6.69 -13.59
C MET A 140 -21.06 -8.06 -13.75
N GLY A 141 -20.70 -9.03 -12.91
CA GLY A 141 -21.29 -10.37 -12.91
C GLY A 141 -21.19 -11.04 -14.29
N ASP A 142 -22.34 -11.41 -14.85
CA ASP A 142 -22.47 -12.15 -16.12
C ASP A 142 -22.46 -11.27 -17.38
N ASP A 143 -22.25 -9.94 -17.25
CA ASP A 143 -22.15 -9.06 -18.41
C ASP A 143 -20.80 -9.23 -19.11
N GLU A 144 -20.74 -10.17 -20.06
CA GLU A 144 -19.56 -10.46 -20.88
C GLU A 144 -19.14 -9.30 -21.79
N THR A 145 -20.02 -8.31 -22.03
CA THR A 145 -19.70 -7.15 -22.88
C THR A 145 -18.98 -6.05 -22.11
N PHE A 146 -19.10 -6.06 -20.77
CA PHE A 146 -18.42 -5.10 -19.92
C PHE A 146 -16.91 -5.41 -19.85
N PRO A 147 -16.03 -4.40 -19.97
CA PRO A 147 -14.59 -4.62 -19.94
C PRO A 147 -14.12 -5.22 -18.61
N LEU A 148 -13.23 -6.20 -18.68
CA LEU A 148 -12.56 -6.75 -17.49
C LEU A 148 -11.84 -5.64 -16.73
N PHE A 149 -11.97 -5.65 -15.40
CA PHE A 149 -11.26 -4.73 -14.53
C PHE A 149 -9.89 -5.30 -14.17
N LYS A 150 -8.84 -4.48 -14.30
CA LYS A 150 -7.47 -4.91 -14.06
C LYS A 150 -6.90 -4.31 -12.78
N PHE A 151 -6.15 -5.15 -12.07
CA PHE A 151 -5.33 -4.76 -10.92
C PHE A 151 -3.88 -5.05 -11.22
N LEU A 152 -3.01 -4.12 -10.86
CA LEU A 152 -1.57 -4.31 -10.94
C LEU A 152 -1.01 -4.60 -9.56
N TYR A 153 -0.51 -5.82 -9.39
CA TYR A 153 0.33 -6.17 -8.23
C TYR A 153 1.77 -5.81 -8.53
N VAL A 154 2.45 -5.14 -7.61
CA VAL A 154 3.86 -4.74 -7.76
C VAL A 154 4.62 -5.15 -6.51
N TYR A 155 5.71 -5.86 -6.68
CA TYR A 155 6.54 -6.38 -5.60
C TYR A 155 7.93 -5.75 -5.65
N VAL A 156 8.34 -5.09 -4.56
CA VAL A 156 9.65 -4.43 -4.43
C VAL A 156 10.24 -4.66 -3.04
N GLY A 157 11.11 -5.66 -2.93
CA GLY A 157 11.57 -6.18 -1.65
C GLY A 157 10.44 -6.91 -0.93
N ASN A 158 10.18 -6.58 0.33
CA ASN A 158 9.07 -7.15 1.10
C ASN A 158 7.74 -6.38 0.95
N LEU A 159 7.68 -5.37 0.06
CA LEU A 159 6.45 -4.62 -0.18
C LEU A 159 5.69 -5.23 -1.34
N ALA A 160 4.41 -5.51 -1.11
CA ALA A 160 3.45 -5.84 -2.15
C ALA A 160 2.46 -4.67 -2.28
N PHE A 161 2.41 -4.04 -3.45
CA PHE A 161 1.43 -3.02 -3.79
C PHE A 161 0.29 -3.65 -4.60
N CYS A 162 -0.93 -3.17 -4.38
CA CYS A 162 -2.06 -3.36 -5.28
C CYS A 162 -2.46 -1.98 -5.82
N ILE A 163 -2.43 -1.86 -7.14
CA ILE A 163 -2.54 -0.57 -7.83
C ILE A 163 -3.66 -0.61 -8.86
N THR A 164 -4.47 0.45 -8.81
CA THR A 164 -5.45 0.89 -9.81
C THR A 164 -5.37 2.41 -9.90
N GLU A 165 -6.04 3.01 -10.89
CA GLU A 165 -6.07 4.48 -10.97
C GLU A 165 -6.76 5.13 -9.77
N SER A 166 -7.84 4.51 -9.27
CA SER A 166 -8.61 5.05 -8.16
C SER A 166 -8.06 4.72 -6.78
N GLN A 167 -7.12 3.75 -6.69
CA GLN A 167 -6.60 3.30 -5.41
C GLN A 167 -5.22 2.66 -5.52
N ILE A 168 -4.39 2.97 -4.53
CA ILE A 168 -3.08 2.37 -4.30
C ILE A 168 -3.03 1.90 -2.85
N SER A 169 -2.69 0.63 -2.63
CA SER A 169 -2.58 0.05 -1.29
C SER A 169 -1.35 -0.85 -1.15
N LEU A 170 -0.85 -0.99 0.07
CA LEU A 170 0.13 -2.00 0.46
C LEU A 170 -0.60 -3.21 1.06
N MET A 171 -0.18 -4.40 0.67
CA MET A 171 -0.73 -5.68 1.11
C MET A 171 0.24 -6.35 2.07
N THR A 172 -0.29 -6.80 3.20
CA THR A 172 0.42 -7.71 4.11
C THR A 172 -0.55 -8.75 4.65
N GLU A 173 -0.06 -9.81 5.30
CA GLU A 173 -0.97 -10.76 5.97
C GLU A 173 -1.68 -10.13 7.19
N CYS A 174 -1.20 -8.98 7.68
CA CYS A 174 -1.88 -8.19 8.71
C CYS A 174 -2.89 -7.19 8.13
N GLY A 175 -3.19 -7.25 6.82
CA GLY A 175 -4.24 -6.48 6.17
C GLY A 175 -3.74 -5.54 5.07
N ASN A 176 -4.64 -4.69 4.58
CA ASN A 176 -4.40 -3.79 3.46
C ASN A 176 -4.29 -2.34 3.93
N PHE A 177 -3.22 -1.63 3.58
CA PHE A 177 -2.99 -0.25 4.04
C PHE A 177 -3.06 0.71 2.86
N ILE A 178 -3.95 1.70 2.93
CA ILE A 178 -4.24 2.60 1.81
C ILE A 178 -3.14 3.64 1.69
N VAL A 179 -2.52 3.76 0.52
CA VAL A 179 -1.64 4.88 0.16
C VAL A 179 -2.46 6.01 -0.45
N HIS A 180 -3.42 5.67 -1.32
CA HIS A 180 -4.30 6.61 -2.00
C HIS A 180 -5.66 5.94 -2.28
N SER A 181 -6.76 6.67 -2.11
CA SER A 181 -8.10 6.31 -2.60
C SER A 181 -8.97 7.56 -2.76
N SER A 182 -10.14 7.47 -3.41
CA SER A 182 -11.01 8.66 -3.53
C SER A 182 -11.57 9.14 -2.19
N LYS A 183 -11.72 8.23 -1.21
CA LYS A 183 -12.15 8.55 0.16
C LYS A 183 -11.03 9.15 1.03
N HIS A 184 -9.78 8.94 0.65
CA HIS A 184 -8.61 9.43 1.37
C HIS A 184 -7.79 10.22 0.36
N ASP A 185 -8.24 11.46 0.11
CA ASP A 185 -7.59 12.33 -0.85
C ASP A 185 -6.20 12.67 -0.34
N VAL A 186 -5.20 12.10 -1.02
CA VAL A 186 -3.81 12.33 -0.73
C VAL A 186 -3.27 13.12 -1.91
N GLU A 187 -2.73 14.30 -1.63
CA GLU A 187 -2.25 15.17 -2.69
C GLU A 187 -1.19 14.47 -3.56
N ALA A 188 -1.16 14.83 -4.84
CA ALA A 188 -0.09 14.44 -5.76
C ALA A 188 1.32 14.73 -5.20
N SER A 189 1.43 15.78 -4.37
CA SER A 189 2.65 16.17 -3.65
C SER A 189 3.17 15.10 -2.70
N PHE A 190 2.33 14.16 -2.27
CA PHE A 190 2.71 13.00 -1.48
C PHE A 190 2.83 11.74 -2.35
N ILE A 191 1.85 11.45 -3.21
CA ILE A 191 1.80 10.17 -3.95
C ILE A 191 3.03 9.99 -4.84
N PHE A 192 3.40 11.01 -5.62
CA PHE A 192 4.49 10.90 -6.57
C PHE A 192 5.84 10.65 -5.90
N PRO A 193 6.29 11.46 -4.91
CA PRO A 193 7.55 11.17 -4.23
C PRO A 193 7.49 9.87 -3.42
N PHE A 194 6.34 9.50 -2.86
CA PHE A 194 6.17 8.24 -2.14
C PHE A 194 6.40 7.04 -3.07
N LEU A 195 5.70 6.98 -4.20
CA LEU A 195 5.87 5.90 -5.18
C LEU A 195 7.27 5.88 -5.76
N ALA A 196 7.82 7.04 -6.15
CA ALA A 196 9.16 7.16 -6.68
C ALA A 196 10.21 6.61 -5.70
N LYS A 197 10.13 7.00 -4.42
CA LYS A 197 11.03 6.53 -3.35
C LYS A 197 10.94 5.00 -3.18
N HIS A 198 9.73 4.46 -3.06
CA HIS A 198 9.56 3.07 -2.63
C HIS A 198 9.60 2.04 -3.76
N LEU A 199 9.23 2.44 -4.98
CA LEU A 199 9.41 1.63 -6.20
C LEU A 199 10.80 1.81 -6.82
N LYS A 200 11.58 2.80 -6.36
CA LYS A 200 12.88 3.18 -6.92
C LYS A 200 12.77 3.50 -8.41
N VAL A 201 11.85 4.41 -8.72
CA VAL A 201 11.54 4.90 -10.06
C VAL A 201 11.65 6.42 -10.05
N ASP A 202 12.04 7.02 -11.16
CA ASP A 202 12.11 8.47 -11.25
C ASP A 202 10.72 9.08 -11.09
N GLU A 203 10.60 10.10 -10.23
CA GLU A 203 9.33 10.78 -9.98
C GLU A 203 8.71 11.34 -11.26
N SER A 204 9.54 11.74 -12.23
CA SER A 204 9.07 12.21 -13.53
C SER A 204 8.40 11.10 -14.38
N GLU A 205 8.83 9.85 -14.26
CA GLU A 205 8.19 8.71 -14.93
C GLU A 205 6.83 8.44 -14.29
N ILE A 206 6.75 8.46 -12.95
CA ILE A 206 5.48 8.33 -12.21
C ILE A 206 4.51 9.43 -12.62
N LYS A 207 4.95 10.70 -12.65
CA LYS A 207 4.09 11.82 -13.08
C LYS A 207 3.48 11.63 -14.46
N LYS A 208 4.25 11.12 -15.43
CA LYS A 208 3.75 10.88 -16.80
C LYS A 208 2.59 9.87 -16.81
N VAL A 209 2.66 8.83 -15.97
CA VAL A 209 1.58 7.85 -15.83
C VAL A 209 0.27 8.52 -15.39
N PHE A 210 0.32 9.48 -14.47
CA PHE A 210 -0.90 10.14 -13.97
C PHE A 210 -1.45 11.19 -14.93
N ILE A 211 -0.63 11.77 -15.81
CA ILE A 211 -1.04 12.91 -16.65
C ILE A 211 -1.75 12.49 -17.94
N GLY A 212 -1.42 11.34 -18.54
CA GLY A 212 -1.92 11.04 -19.90
C GLY A 212 -0.79 10.73 -20.84
#